data_AF-A0A5A9NBL5-F1
#
_entry.id   AF-A0A5A9NBL5-F1
#
_cell.length_a   1.000
_cell.length_b   1.000
_cell.length_c   1.000
_cell.angle_alpha   90.00
_cell.angle_beta   90.00
_cell.angle_gamma   90.00
#
_symmetry.space_group_name_H-M   'P 1'
#
loop_
_entity.id
_entity.type
_entity.pdbx_description
1 polymer ?
#
loop_
_entity_poly.entity_id
_entity_poly.type
_entity_poly.pdbx_seq_one_letter_code
_entity_poly.pdbx_strand_id
1 'polypeptide(L)'
;MGTSYRSAGDEVMETRVVDAFLPVYCMKLRHRFSTISSTRIDIKSFTKDLSALMGCPPVSNITMKELHRFNMPPVNDSDVGLKTDLLTVNPTQLIRFGNIKVNPDPLVQRLSLYGNSSIIVPAFAFSPYTNVAITTLKVLRPIRPHQRVVFFSPSYLKNLAGLWKGRGLNVFRLSTGFMLINVALELCDHVHVYGFWPFGINLQQQDVQHHYFDNVGPKLGFHSMPKEFLNLLQFHSQGALTLHLQPCS
;
A
#
# COMPACT_ATOMS: atom_id res chain seq x y z
N MET A 1 33.38 60.20 3.76
CA MET A 1 34.29 59.02 3.82
C MET A 1 34.47 58.70 5.30
N GLY A 2 33.76 57.71 5.86
CA GLY A 2 34.22 56.32 5.98
C GLY A 2 35.29 56.24 7.08
N THR A 3 35.17 55.53 8.21
CA THR A 3 34.60 54.20 8.43
C THR A 3 34.29 53.97 9.92
N SER A 4 33.16 53.32 10.20
CA SER A 4 32.73 52.80 11.50
C SER A 4 33.26 51.36 11.66
N TYR A 5 33.93 51.07 12.78
CA TYR A 5 34.17 49.69 13.22
C TYR A 5 32.95 49.21 14.01
N ARG A 6 32.13 48.34 13.40
CA ARG A 6 31.15 47.52 14.11
C ARG A 6 31.83 46.23 14.54
N SER A 7 31.81 45.95 15.85
CA SER A 7 32.13 44.65 16.41
C SER A 7 31.17 43.61 15.85
N ALA A 8 31.72 42.48 15.42
CA ALA A 8 30.99 41.32 14.93
C ALA A 8 30.01 40.83 16.01
N GLY A 9 28.80 40.54 15.56
CA GLY A 9 27.74 40.00 16.40
C GLY A 9 28.07 38.59 16.87
N ASP A 10 27.62 38.30 18.09
CA ASP A 10 27.46 36.96 18.61
C ASP A 10 26.56 36.16 17.65
N GLU A 11 27.20 35.31 16.83
CA GLU A 11 26.51 34.25 16.11
C GLU A 11 26.09 33.20 17.15
N VAL A 12 24.84 33.31 17.59
CA VAL A 12 24.23 32.36 18.51
C VAL A 12 24.30 30.97 17.88
N MET A 13 25.12 30.11 18.48
CA MET A 13 25.26 28.69 18.20
C MET A 13 23.97 27.95 18.60
N GLU A 14 22.87 28.19 17.90
CA GLU A 14 21.55 27.60 18.16
C GLU A 14 21.12 26.69 17.01
N THR A 15 21.93 25.67 16.69
CA THR A 15 21.55 24.70 15.62
C THR A 15 22.11 23.29 15.77
N ARG A 16 22.57 22.86 16.96
CA ARG A 16 23.12 21.48 17.14
C ARG A 16 22.52 20.64 18.26
N VAL A 17 21.58 21.15 19.05
CA VAL A 17 20.98 20.37 20.16
C VAL A 17 19.74 19.56 19.72
N VAL A 18 19.17 19.84 18.54
CA VAL A 18 17.93 19.21 18.08
C VAL A 18 18.13 17.75 17.60
N ASP A 19 19.36 17.34 17.27
CA ASP A 19 19.58 16.12 16.48
C ASP A 19 19.86 14.86 17.31
N ALA A 20 20.37 14.97 18.55
CA ALA A 20 20.63 13.78 19.37
C ALA A 20 19.36 13.17 19.99
N PHE A 21 18.34 14.00 20.25
CA PHE A 21 17.08 13.54 20.83
C PHE A 21 16.12 12.96 19.80
N LEU A 22 16.25 13.34 18.53
CA LEU A 22 15.39 12.85 17.46
C LEU A 22 15.47 11.32 17.27
N PRO A 23 16.67 10.69 17.21
CA PRO A 23 16.80 9.24 17.20
C PRO A 23 16.16 8.57 18.43
N VAL A 24 16.36 9.13 19.62
CA VAL A 24 15.80 8.59 20.87
C VAL A 24 14.27 8.68 20.88
N TYR A 25 13.72 9.81 20.43
CA TYR A 25 12.29 10.02 20.27
C TYR A 25 11.69 9.05 19.25
N CYS A 26 12.32 8.90 18.09
CA CYS A 26 11.91 7.95 17.07
C CYS A 26 11.95 6.50 17.56
N MET A 27 12.96 6.12 18.34
CA MET A 27 13.02 4.80 18.97
C MET A 27 11.85 4.57 19.94
N LYS A 28 11.51 5.58 20.77
CA LYS A 28 10.36 5.51 21.68
C LYS A 28 9.03 5.39 20.93
N LEU A 29 8.84 6.17 19.86
CA LEU A 29 7.66 6.07 19.00
C LEU A 29 7.57 4.68 18.38
N ARG A 30 8.64 4.19 17.76
CA ARG A 30 8.69 2.85 17.15
C ARG A 30 8.31 1.75 18.15
N HIS A 31 8.85 1.80 19.36
CA HIS A 31 8.49 0.87 20.43
C HIS A 31 7.00 0.94 20.76
N ARG A 32 6.42 2.14 20.92
CA ARG A 32 4.98 2.33 21.18
C ARG A 32 4.09 1.73 20.09
N PHE A 33 4.44 1.93 18.82
CA PHE A 33 3.68 1.36 17.69
C PHE A 33 3.90 -0.14 17.52
N SER A 34 5.05 -0.67 17.99
CA SER A 34 5.32 -2.12 17.96
C SER A 34 4.40 -2.94 18.88
N THR A 35 3.78 -2.31 19.88
CA THR A 35 2.95 -2.96 20.90
C THR A 35 1.45 -2.72 20.72
N ILE A 36 1.01 -2.19 19.58
CA ILE A 36 -0.43 -1.96 19.34
C ILE A 36 -1.15 -3.30 19.20
N SER A 37 -2.15 -3.52 20.07
CA SER A 37 -3.12 -4.62 19.97
C SER A 37 -4.53 -4.01 19.89
N SER A 38 -5.26 -4.34 18.83
CA SER A 38 -6.46 -3.60 18.39
C SER A 38 -7.73 -4.00 19.14
N THR A 39 -8.48 -3.02 19.69
CA THR A 39 -9.96 -3.03 19.59
C THR A 39 -10.62 -1.65 19.39
N ARG A 40 -10.02 -0.52 19.78
CA ARG A 40 -10.55 0.83 19.45
C ARG A 40 -9.42 1.85 19.29
N ILE A 41 -9.37 2.51 18.14
CA ILE A 41 -8.43 3.59 17.85
C ILE A 41 -9.24 4.87 17.74
N ASP A 42 -8.94 5.84 18.60
CA ASP A 42 -9.36 7.22 18.36
C ASP A 42 -8.51 7.77 17.22
N ILE A 43 -9.11 7.87 16.03
CA ILE A 43 -8.40 8.27 14.82
C ILE A 43 -7.80 9.68 14.95
N LYS A 44 -8.44 10.60 15.70
CA LYS A 44 -7.96 11.98 15.83
C LYS A 44 -6.72 12.07 16.70
N SER A 45 -6.70 11.34 17.82
CA SER A 45 -5.52 11.26 18.68
C SER A 45 -4.39 10.47 18.00
N PHE A 46 -4.75 9.39 17.31
CA PHE A 46 -3.80 8.50 16.65
C PHE A 46 -3.02 9.17 15.52
N THR A 47 -3.68 9.97 14.68
CA THR A 47 -3.02 10.67 13.56
C THR A 47 -1.95 11.65 14.02
N LYS A 48 -2.09 12.25 15.21
CA LYS A 48 -1.06 13.14 15.79
C LYS A 48 0.23 12.38 16.09
N ASP A 49 0.14 11.27 16.82
CA ASP A 49 1.29 10.44 17.17
C ASP A 49 1.90 9.77 15.93
N LEU A 50 1.04 9.38 14.98
CA LEU A 50 1.45 8.78 13.73
C LEU A 50 2.23 9.78 12.87
N SER A 51 1.79 11.03 12.77
CA SER A 51 2.51 12.09 12.05
C SER A 51 3.96 12.22 12.52
N ALA A 52 4.18 12.17 13.83
CA ALA A 52 5.52 12.22 14.41
C ALA A 52 6.36 10.97 14.06
N LEU A 53 5.76 9.78 14.01
CA LEU A 53 6.45 8.56 13.59
C LEU A 53 6.87 8.62 12.12
N MET A 54 6.00 9.14 11.24
CA MET A 54 6.29 9.23 9.80
C MET A 54 7.48 10.15 9.47
N GLY A 55 7.77 11.11 10.36
CA GLY A 55 8.94 11.98 10.25
C GLY A 55 10.27 11.33 10.65
N CYS A 56 10.28 10.08 11.12
CA CYS A 56 11.51 9.40 11.50
C CYS A 56 12.34 8.99 10.27
N PRO A 57 13.66 9.28 10.25
CA PRO A 57 14.49 9.07 9.07
C PRO A 57 14.49 7.59 8.65
N PRO A 58 14.09 7.28 7.41
CA PRO A 58 14.28 5.97 6.83
C PRO A 58 15.72 5.81 6.33
N VAL A 59 16.22 4.58 6.32
CA VAL A 59 17.46 4.23 5.62
C VAL A 59 17.05 3.65 4.27
N SER A 60 17.57 4.20 3.17
CA SER A 60 17.30 3.70 1.83
C SER A 60 18.60 3.70 1.03
N ASN A 61 18.99 2.52 0.55
CA ASN A 61 19.88 2.39 -0.60
C ASN A 61 19.04 2.03 -1.83
N ILE A 62 19.45 2.57 -2.98
CA ILE A 62 18.72 2.43 -4.24
C ILE A 62 19.01 1.05 -4.83
N THR A 63 18.00 0.18 -4.83
CA THR A 63 17.94 -1.03 -5.66
C THR A 63 16.79 -0.91 -6.68
N MET A 64 16.75 -1.83 -7.64
CA MET A 64 15.73 -1.86 -8.70
C MET A 64 14.30 -1.74 -8.12
N LYS A 65 13.52 -0.79 -8.64
CA LYS A 65 12.15 -0.51 -8.16
C LYS A 65 11.13 -1.21 -9.05
N GLU A 66 10.46 -2.24 -8.51
CA GLU A 66 9.23 -2.80 -9.09
C GLU A 66 8.01 -2.02 -8.57
N LEU A 67 7.04 -1.72 -9.44
CA LEU A 67 5.82 -0.99 -9.08
C LEU A 67 4.58 -1.86 -9.27
N HIS A 68 3.95 -2.16 -8.13
CA HIS A 68 2.76 -3.01 -8.04
C HIS A 68 1.50 -2.16 -7.83
N ARG A 69 0.47 -2.39 -8.66
CA ARG A 69 -0.82 -1.68 -8.58
C ARG A 69 -1.96 -2.59 -8.17
N PHE A 70 -2.99 -1.99 -7.57
CA PHE A 70 -4.12 -2.72 -7.02
C PHE A 70 -5.44 -2.43 -7.74
N ASN A 71 -6.11 -3.48 -8.22
CA ASN A 71 -7.48 -3.43 -8.71
C ASN A 71 -7.72 -2.47 -9.89
N MET A 72 -6.90 -2.53 -10.95
CA MET A 72 -7.06 -1.70 -12.16
C MET A 72 -7.39 -0.22 -11.87
N PRO A 73 -6.58 0.49 -11.07
CA PRO A 73 -6.91 1.85 -10.70
C PRO A 73 -6.44 2.82 -11.81
N PRO A 74 -7.10 3.97 -12.03
CA PRO A 74 -6.65 4.94 -13.04
C PRO A 74 -5.21 5.41 -12.75
N VAL A 75 -4.39 5.62 -13.78
CA VAL A 75 -3.00 6.08 -13.63
C VAL A 75 -2.88 7.53 -14.07
N ASN A 76 -2.03 8.29 -13.39
CA ASN A 76 -1.65 9.66 -13.74
C ASN A 76 -0.17 9.86 -13.40
N ASP A 77 0.47 10.85 -13.98
CA ASP A 77 1.88 11.20 -13.72
C ASP A 77 2.06 12.06 -12.46
N SER A 78 1.01 12.77 -12.02
CA SER A 78 1.05 13.70 -10.89
C SER A 78 1.24 13.02 -9.54
N ASP A 79 0.46 11.98 -9.25
CA ASP A 79 0.33 11.44 -7.89
C ASP A 79 0.71 9.97 -7.81
N VAL A 80 0.27 9.17 -8.78
CA VAL A 80 0.36 7.70 -8.69
C VAL A 80 1.37 7.10 -9.67
N GLY A 81 1.96 7.93 -10.53
CA GLY A 81 2.87 7.53 -11.60
C GLY A 81 2.22 6.72 -12.73
N LEU A 82 2.96 6.56 -13.83
CA LEU A 82 2.50 5.81 -15.02
C LEU A 82 3.01 4.37 -15.07
N LYS A 83 4.16 4.08 -14.45
CA LYS A 83 4.78 2.75 -14.50
C LYS A 83 3.88 1.70 -13.85
N THR A 84 3.83 0.49 -14.40
CA THR A 84 3.18 -0.68 -13.78
C THR A 84 3.93 -1.94 -14.20
N ASP A 85 4.45 -2.69 -13.25
CA ASP A 85 5.14 -3.96 -13.51
C ASP A 85 4.21 -5.16 -13.21
N LEU A 86 3.45 -5.05 -12.12
CA LEU A 86 2.43 -6.01 -11.70
C LEU A 86 1.11 -5.29 -11.37
N LEU A 87 0.01 -5.86 -11.82
CA LEU A 87 -1.33 -5.33 -11.60
C LEU A 87 -2.21 -6.41 -10.97
N THR A 88 -2.74 -6.17 -9.78
CA THR A 88 -3.79 -7.05 -9.25
C THR A 88 -5.13 -6.73 -9.89
N VAL A 89 -5.90 -7.76 -10.21
CA VAL A 89 -7.26 -7.62 -10.74
C VAL A 89 -8.19 -8.53 -9.97
N ASN A 90 -9.07 -7.96 -9.15
CA ASN A 90 -10.07 -8.76 -8.44
C ASN A 90 -11.10 -9.32 -9.43
N PRO A 91 -11.53 -10.59 -9.28
CA PRO A 91 -12.51 -11.17 -10.18
C PRO A 91 -13.84 -10.41 -10.26
N THR A 92 -14.24 -9.72 -9.19
CA THR A 92 -15.43 -8.87 -9.18
C THR A 92 -15.35 -7.70 -10.15
N GLN A 93 -14.14 -7.22 -10.49
CA GLN A 93 -13.96 -6.19 -11.51
C GLN A 93 -14.09 -6.76 -12.92
N LEU A 94 -13.66 -8.01 -13.13
CA LEU A 94 -13.76 -8.70 -14.42
C LEU A 94 -15.22 -8.90 -14.84
N ILE A 95 -16.12 -9.14 -13.87
CA ILE A 95 -17.56 -9.31 -14.13
C ILE A 95 -18.19 -8.04 -14.72
N ARG A 96 -17.63 -6.85 -14.42
CA ARG A 96 -18.15 -5.57 -14.92
C ARG A 96 -18.00 -5.40 -16.44
N PHE A 97 -17.16 -6.23 -17.08
CA PHE A 97 -16.96 -6.24 -18.52
C PHE A 97 -17.93 -7.19 -19.26
N GLY A 98 -18.92 -7.75 -18.56
CA GLY A 98 -19.90 -8.64 -19.15
C GLY A 98 -19.31 -9.96 -19.62
N ASN A 99 -19.84 -10.51 -20.72
CA ASN A 99 -19.38 -11.79 -21.26
C ASN A 99 -18.14 -11.61 -22.15
N ILE A 100 -16.97 -11.62 -21.51
CA ILE A 100 -15.68 -11.46 -22.19
C ILE A 100 -15.34 -12.57 -23.19
N LYS A 101 -16.08 -13.70 -23.21
CA LYS A 101 -15.93 -14.71 -24.27
C LYS A 101 -16.56 -14.25 -25.59
N VAL A 102 -17.55 -13.36 -25.53
CA VAL A 102 -18.25 -12.82 -26.70
C VAL A 102 -17.62 -11.51 -27.14
N ASN A 103 -17.36 -10.60 -26.20
CA ASN A 103 -16.73 -9.32 -26.48
C ASN A 103 -15.63 -9.00 -25.43
N PRO A 104 -14.36 -9.33 -25.73
CA PRO A 104 -13.24 -9.03 -24.83
C PRO A 104 -12.75 -7.58 -24.93
N ASP A 105 -13.14 -6.83 -25.95
CA ASP A 105 -12.51 -5.55 -26.31
C ASP A 105 -12.52 -4.51 -25.19
N PRO A 106 -13.62 -4.31 -24.43
CA PRO A 106 -13.62 -3.34 -23.33
C PRO A 106 -12.60 -3.66 -22.22
N LEU A 107 -12.43 -4.96 -21.91
CA LEU A 107 -11.42 -5.39 -20.95
C LEU A 107 -10.01 -5.21 -21.51
N VAL A 108 -9.79 -5.59 -22.77
CA VAL A 108 -8.50 -5.44 -23.46
C VAL A 108 -8.08 -3.97 -23.52
N GLN A 109 -9.01 -3.07 -23.85
CA GLN A 109 -8.76 -1.64 -23.89
C GLN A 109 -8.41 -1.08 -22.51
N ARG A 110 -9.13 -1.52 -21.46
CA ARG A 110 -8.79 -1.15 -20.07
C ARG A 110 -7.39 -1.62 -19.66
N LEU A 111 -7.05 -2.87 -19.98
CA LEU A 111 -5.75 -3.46 -19.61
C LEU A 111 -4.57 -2.87 -20.39
N SER A 112 -4.83 -2.31 -21.57
CA SER A 112 -3.81 -1.67 -22.41
C SER A 112 -3.18 -0.43 -21.75
N LEU A 113 -3.90 0.22 -20.82
CA LEU A 113 -3.39 1.33 -20.02
C LEU A 113 -2.21 0.93 -19.12
N TYR A 114 -2.02 -0.36 -18.87
CA TYR A 114 -0.94 -0.89 -18.04
C TYR A 114 0.13 -1.63 -18.86
N GLY A 115 0.17 -1.40 -20.17
CA GLY A 115 1.16 -1.99 -21.08
C GLY A 115 1.19 -3.53 -21.03
N ASN A 116 2.38 -4.08 -20.83
CA ASN A 116 2.64 -5.52 -20.72
C ASN A 116 2.83 -6.00 -19.27
N SER A 117 2.37 -5.20 -18.29
CA SER A 117 2.43 -5.58 -16.87
C SER A 117 1.82 -6.96 -16.62
N SER A 118 2.43 -7.74 -15.73
CA SER A 118 1.82 -9.02 -15.35
C SER A 118 0.53 -8.75 -14.58
N ILE A 119 -0.51 -9.52 -14.84
CA ILE A 119 -1.81 -9.43 -14.17
C ILE A 119 -1.90 -10.55 -13.15
N ILE A 120 -2.02 -10.21 -11.87
CA ILE A 120 -2.27 -11.18 -10.82
C ILE A 120 -3.74 -11.18 -10.40
N VAL A 121 -4.39 -12.33 -10.54
CA VAL A 121 -5.80 -12.50 -10.16
C VAL A 121 -5.87 -13.40 -8.93
N PRO A 122 -6.50 -12.98 -7.81
CA PRO A 122 -6.72 -13.84 -6.64
C PRO A 122 -7.83 -14.86 -6.90
N ALA A 123 -7.64 -15.71 -7.90
CA ALA A 123 -8.61 -16.69 -8.40
C ALA A 123 -9.13 -17.64 -7.30
N PHE A 124 -8.24 -18.00 -6.37
CA PHE A 124 -8.50 -18.98 -5.33
C PHE A 124 -8.73 -18.35 -3.94
N ALA A 125 -8.77 -17.03 -3.86
CA ALA A 125 -9.03 -16.33 -2.60
C ALA A 125 -10.53 -16.33 -2.24
N PHE A 126 -11.42 -16.58 -3.22
CA PHE A 126 -12.85 -16.78 -3.01
C PHE A 126 -13.41 -17.68 -4.12
N SER A 127 -13.78 -18.91 -3.77
CA SER A 127 -14.07 -19.98 -4.73
C SER A 127 -15.14 -19.65 -5.78
N PRO A 128 -16.23 -18.90 -5.50
CA PRO A 128 -17.25 -18.59 -6.50
C PRO A 128 -16.73 -17.83 -7.73
N TYR A 129 -15.58 -17.16 -7.64
CA TYR A 129 -15.02 -16.40 -8.76
C TYR A 129 -13.87 -17.08 -9.50
N THR A 130 -13.54 -18.33 -9.15
CA THR A 130 -12.46 -19.08 -9.80
C THR A 130 -12.68 -19.21 -11.30
N ASN A 131 -13.91 -19.53 -11.72
CA ASN A 131 -14.24 -19.70 -13.14
C ASN A 131 -14.09 -18.39 -13.96
N VAL A 132 -14.38 -17.24 -13.35
CA VAL A 132 -14.18 -15.93 -13.97
C VAL A 132 -12.69 -15.71 -14.24
N ALA A 133 -11.84 -15.94 -13.24
CA ALA A 133 -10.39 -15.78 -13.37
C ALA A 133 -9.78 -16.72 -14.43
N ILE A 134 -10.19 -18.00 -14.45
CA ILE A 134 -9.74 -18.97 -15.46
C ILE A 134 -10.22 -18.57 -16.86
N THR A 135 -11.47 -18.11 -16.99
CA THR A 135 -12.00 -17.62 -18.27
C THR A 135 -11.17 -16.43 -18.77
N THR A 136 -10.85 -15.47 -17.91
CA THR A 136 -10.01 -14.32 -18.25
C THR A 136 -8.63 -14.75 -18.73
N LEU A 137 -7.97 -15.71 -18.07
CA LEU A 137 -6.70 -16.26 -18.55
C LEU A 137 -6.84 -16.84 -19.97
N LYS A 138 -7.88 -17.66 -20.21
CA LYS A 138 -8.10 -18.31 -21.51
C LYS A 138 -8.36 -17.31 -22.64
N VAL A 139 -9.12 -16.25 -22.36
CA VAL A 139 -9.45 -15.18 -23.32
C VAL A 139 -8.26 -14.28 -23.60
N LEU A 140 -7.53 -13.85 -22.57
CA LEU A 140 -6.42 -12.91 -22.75
C LEU A 140 -5.16 -13.55 -23.32
N ARG A 141 -4.90 -14.83 -23.05
CA ARG A 141 -3.69 -15.52 -23.52
C ARG A 141 -3.44 -15.39 -25.04
N PRO A 142 -4.41 -15.62 -25.95
CA PRO A 142 -4.20 -15.44 -27.38
C PRO A 142 -4.21 -13.96 -27.82
N ILE A 143 -4.92 -13.07 -27.11
CA ILE A 143 -5.10 -11.65 -27.52
C ILE A 143 -3.92 -10.78 -27.07
N ARG A 144 -3.36 -11.06 -25.88
CA ARG A 144 -2.29 -10.30 -25.23
C ARG A 144 -1.19 -11.23 -24.72
N PRO A 145 -0.48 -11.95 -25.59
CA PRO A 145 0.47 -13.01 -25.19
C PRO A 145 1.62 -12.50 -24.31
N HIS A 146 2.00 -11.22 -24.44
CA HIS A 146 3.05 -10.59 -23.64
C HIS A 146 2.56 -10.10 -22.26
N GLN A 147 1.25 -10.00 -22.03
CA GLN A 147 0.67 -9.59 -20.75
C GLN A 147 0.23 -10.83 -19.97
N ARG A 148 1.13 -11.38 -19.16
CA ARG A 148 0.90 -12.64 -18.46
C ARG A 148 -0.19 -12.52 -17.39
N VAL A 149 -1.16 -13.42 -17.41
CA VAL A 149 -2.12 -13.60 -16.30
C VAL A 149 -1.62 -14.71 -15.38
N VAL A 150 -1.41 -14.38 -14.11
CA VAL A 150 -0.92 -15.27 -13.06
C VAL A 150 -1.90 -15.29 -11.88
N PHE A 151 -1.80 -16.32 -11.04
CA PHE A 151 -2.67 -16.50 -9.87
C PHE A 151 -1.84 -16.64 -8.61
N PHE A 152 -2.38 -16.16 -7.48
CA PHE A 152 -1.85 -16.51 -6.17
C PHE A 152 -1.96 -18.03 -5.97
N SER A 153 -0.92 -18.66 -5.42
CA SER A 153 -0.95 -20.08 -5.06
C SER A 153 -2.05 -20.33 -4.00
N PRO A 154 -2.94 -21.33 -4.19
CA PRO A 154 -3.94 -21.69 -3.18
C PRO A 154 -3.30 -22.06 -1.83
N SER A 155 -2.20 -22.81 -1.87
CA SER A 155 -1.46 -23.22 -0.66
C SER A 155 -0.87 -22.01 0.05
N TYR A 156 -0.31 -21.05 -0.70
CA TYR A 156 0.18 -19.79 -0.15
C TYR A 156 -0.95 -19.01 0.54
N LEU A 157 -2.10 -18.83 -0.14
CA LEU A 157 -3.24 -18.11 0.43
C LEU A 157 -3.76 -18.78 1.72
N LYS A 158 -3.81 -20.11 1.76
CA LYS A 158 -4.20 -20.86 2.96
C LYS A 158 -3.22 -20.63 4.11
N ASN A 159 -1.92 -20.73 3.85
CA ASN A 159 -0.89 -20.53 4.86
C ASN A 159 -0.87 -19.08 5.38
N LEU A 160 -0.98 -18.12 4.46
CA LEU A 160 -1.06 -16.70 4.80
C LEU A 160 -2.29 -16.40 5.68
N ALA A 161 -3.46 -16.92 5.32
CA ALA A 161 -4.66 -16.78 6.13
C ALA A 161 -4.50 -17.42 7.52
N GLY A 162 -3.86 -18.60 7.60
CA GLY A 162 -3.55 -19.28 8.86
C GLY A 162 -2.61 -18.47 9.75
N LEU A 163 -1.53 -17.92 9.18
CA LEU A 163 -0.56 -17.06 9.88
C LEU A 163 -1.27 -15.86 10.53
N TRP A 164 -2.06 -15.14 9.74
CA TRP A 164 -2.73 -13.93 10.21
C TRP A 164 -3.85 -14.23 11.20
N LYS A 165 -4.58 -15.34 11.03
CA LYS A 165 -5.53 -15.84 12.02
C LYS A 165 -4.83 -16.14 13.36
N GLY A 166 -3.68 -16.79 13.33
CA GLY A 166 -2.86 -17.07 14.52
C GLY A 166 -2.35 -15.81 15.22
N ARG A 167 -2.18 -14.70 14.48
CA ARG A 167 -1.84 -13.37 14.99
C ARG A 167 -3.06 -12.51 15.38
N GLY A 168 -4.26 -13.10 15.45
CA GLY A 168 -5.47 -12.43 15.90
C GLY A 168 -6.21 -11.62 14.82
N LEU A 169 -5.76 -11.66 13.56
CA LEU A 169 -6.50 -11.09 12.43
C LEU A 169 -7.56 -12.08 11.94
N ASN A 170 -8.66 -12.16 12.70
CA ASN A 170 -9.82 -12.98 12.36
C ASN A 170 -10.73 -12.26 11.37
N VAL A 171 -10.54 -12.52 10.08
CA VAL A 171 -11.34 -11.98 8.97
C VAL A 171 -11.76 -13.10 8.03
N PHE A 172 -12.82 -12.87 7.24
CA PHE A 172 -13.26 -13.84 6.25
C PHE A 172 -12.21 -14.04 5.15
N ARG A 173 -11.59 -12.94 4.70
CA ARG A 173 -10.51 -12.93 3.71
C ARG A 173 -9.65 -11.69 3.90
N LEU A 174 -8.34 -11.79 3.68
CA LEU A 174 -7.46 -10.63 3.62
C LEU A 174 -7.76 -9.75 2.40
N SER A 175 -7.49 -8.45 2.48
CA SER A 175 -7.56 -7.58 1.31
C SER A 175 -6.50 -7.94 0.27
N THR A 176 -6.77 -7.61 -1.00
CA THR A 176 -5.80 -7.84 -2.09
C THR A 176 -4.53 -7.02 -1.89
N GLY A 177 -4.66 -5.82 -1.31
CA GLY A 177 -3.54 -4.99 -0.85
C GLY A 177 -2.63 -5.74 0.09
N PHE A 178 -3.21 -6.22 1.19
CA PHE A 178 -2.47 -6.90 2.25
C PHE A 178 -1.85 -8.23 1.78
N MET A 179 -2.55 -9.00 0.95
CA MET A 179 -2.00 -10.23 0.37
C MET A 179 -0.74 -9.97 -0.47
N LEU A 180 -0.75 -8.94 -1.33
CA LEU A 180 0.42 -8.64 -2.16
C LEU A 180 1.56 -8.03 -1.37
N ILE A 181 1.27 -7.21 -0.35
CA ILE A 181 2.30 -6.65 0.53
C ILE A 181 3.04 -7.78 1.26
N ASN A 182 2.33 -8.82 1.73
CA ASN A 182 2.98 -10.00 2.31
C ASN A 182 3.85 -10.74 1.29
N VAL A 183 3.40 -10.89 0.04
CA VAL A 183 4.24 -11.47 -1.02
C VAL A 183 5.50 -10.61 -1.25
N ALA A 184 5.37 -9.30 -1.31
CA ALA A 184 6.50 -8.40 -1.49
C ALA A 184 7.50 -8.48 -0.32
N LEU A 185 7.02 -8.61 0.91
CA LEU A 185 7.87 -8.82 2.10
C LEU A 185 8.67 -10.14 2.05
N GLU A 186 8.18 -11.14 1.33
CA GLU A 186 8.87 -12.43 1.15
C GLU A 186 9.84 -12.43 -0.05
N LEU A 187 9.70 -11.49 -0.99
CA LEU A 187 10.42 -11.50 -2.27
C LEU A 187 11.35 -10.30 -2.50
N CYS A 188 11.17 -9.20 -1.76
CA CYS A 188 11.86 -7.94 -2.00
C CYS A 188 12.65 -7.49 -0.76
N ASP A 189 13.86 -6.96 -0.98
CA ASP A 189 14.70 -6.42 0.10
C ASP A 189 14.09 -5.17 0.76
N HIS A 190 13.44 -4.33 -0.05
CA HIS A 190 12.84 -3.07 0.39
C HIS A 190 11.43 -2.92 -0.15
N VAL A 191 10.44 -2.87 0.76
CA VAL A 191 9.03 -2.74 0.42
C VAL A 191 8.54 -1.34 0.81
N HIS A 192 8.12 -0.56 -0.18
CA HIS A 192 7.49 0.74 0.01
C HIS A 192 6.01 0.64 -0.34
N VAL A 193 5.15 1.03 0.60
CA VAL A 193 3.70 0.92 0.48
C VAL A 193 3.09 2.32 0.43
N TYR A 194 2.39 2.60 -0.66
CA TYR A 194 1.67 3.86 -0.91
C TYR A 194 0.16 3.60 -0.92
N GLY A 195 -0.64 4.58 -0.49
CA GLY A 195 -2.09 4.55 -0.61
C GLY A 195 -2.83 3.53 0.26
N PHE A 196 -2.16 2.89 1.23
CA PHE A 196 -2.82 2.02 2.20
C PHE A 196 -3.27 2.84 3.42
N TRP A 197 -4.42 3.52 3.28
CA TRP A 197 -5.02 4.34 4.35
C TRP A 197 -6.53 4.04 4.46
N PRO A 198 -6.97 3.24 5.44
CA PRO A 198 -8.36 2.78 5.51
C PRO A 198 -9.26 3.68 6.37
N PHE A 199 -8.91 4.95 6.53
CA PHE A 199 -9.63 5.89 7.39
C PHE A 199 -10.10 7.10 6.58
N GLY A 200 -11.23 7.68 6.99
CA GLY A 200 -11.82 8.84 6.29
C GLY A 200 -11.20 10.19 6.64
N ILE A 201 -10.20 10.23 7.52
CA ILE A 201 -9.50 11.45 7.95
C ILE A 201 -8.01 11.22 7.78
N ASN A 202 -7.25 12.17 7.24
CA ASN A 202 -5.79 12.07 7.05
C ASN A 202 -4.98 12.57 8.27
N LEU A 203 -3.65 12.58 8.14
CA LEU A 203 -2.74 13.05 9.19
C LEU A 203 -2.92 14.54 9.53
N GLN A 204 -3.41 15.33 8.59
CA GLN A 204 -3.71 16.76 8.71
C GLN A 204 -5.13 17.03 9.22
N GLN A 205 -5.85 16.02 9.70
CA GLN A 205 -7.25 16.12 10.19
C GLN A 205 -8.25 16.56 9.11
N GLN A 206 -7.97 16.26 7.84
CA GLN A 206 -8.86 16.57 6.72
C GLN A 206 -9.59 15.31 6.25
N ASP A 207 -10.84 15.47 5.83
CA ASP A 207 -11.62 14.40 5.24
C ASP A 207 -10.99 13.91 3.94
N VAL A 208 -10.92 12.58 3.77
CA VAL A 208 -10.39 11.93 2.57
C VAL A 208 -11.32 10.85 2.07
N GLN A 209 -11.36 10.72 0.75
CA GLN A 209 -12.15 9.69 0.07
C GLN A 209 -11.50 8.31 0.25
N HIS A 210 -12.30 7.25 0.09
CA HIS A 210 -11.80 5.88 0.21
C HIS A 210 -10.75 5.52 -0.85
N HIS A 211 -10.97 5.93 -2.10
CA HIS A 211 -9.99 5.81 -3.17
C HIS A 211 -9.57 7.21 -3.63
N TYR A 212 -8.40 7.32 -4.26
CA TYR A 212 -7.95 8.58 -4.85
C TYR A 212 -8.76 9.00 -6.09
N PHE A 213 -9.63 8.13 -6.59
CA PHE A 213 -10.43 8.34 -7.79
C PHE A 213 -11.95 8.21 -7.58
N ASP A 214 -12.40 7.70 -6.42
CA ASP A 214 -13.81 7.61 -6.05
C ASP A 214 -13.98 7.42 -4.53
N ASN A 215 -15.22 7.35 -4.04
CA ASN A 215 -15.52 7.09 -2.62
C ASN A 215 -16.15 5.72 -2.36
N VAL A 216 -15.86 4.72 -3.19
CA VAL A 216 -16.49 3.40 -3.09
C VAL A 216 -15.77 2.56 -2.04
N GLY A 217 -16.39 2.44 -0.86
CA GLY A 217 -15.86 1.63 0.24
C GLY A 217 -15.80 0.12 -0.04
N PRO A 218 -15.10 -0.65 0.81
CA PRO A 218 -14.99 -2.08 0.67
C PRO A 218 -16.31 -2.78 1.00
N LYS A 219 -16.47 -4.02 0.53
CA LYS A 219 -17.58 -4.87 0.95
C LYS A 219 -17.44 -5.21 2.44
N LEU A 220 -18.41 -4.76 3.24
CA LEU A 220 -18.44 -4.99 4.68
C LEU A 220 -18.40 -6.49 5.02
N GLY A 221 -17.69 -6.84 6.09
CA GLY A 221 -17.60 -8.22 6.61
C GLY A 221 -16.58 -9.14 5.93
N PHE A 222 -15.86 -8.68 4.89
CA PHE A 222 -14.86 -9.50 4.19
C PHE A 222 -13.47 -9.41 4.83
N HIS A 223 -12.91 -8.19 4.86
CA HIS A 223 -11.62 -7.87 5.46
C HIS A 223 -11.78 -6.79 6.52
N SER A 224 -10.77 -6.66 7.37
CA SER A 224 -10.66 -5.56 8.33
C SER A 224 -9.46 -4.70 7.95
N MET A 225 -9.64 -3.79 6.99
CA MET A 225 -8.58 -2.91 6.50
C MET A 225 -7.92 -2.10 7.64
N PRO A 226 -8.67 -1.57 8.65
CA PRO A 226 -8.03 -0.93 9.81
C PRO A 226 -7.08 -1.86 10.58
N LYS A 227 -7.46 -3.12 10.80
CA LYS A 227 -6.59 -4.08 11.48
C LYS A 227 -5.40 -4.48 10.59
N GLU A 228 -5.60 -4.64 9.29
CA GLU A 228 -4.51 -4.87 8.33
C GLU A 228 -3.51 -3.70 8.35
N PHE A 229 -3.99 -2.46 8.31
CA PHE A 229 -3.16 -1.26 8.41
C PHE A 229 -2.33 -1.24 9.69
N LEU A 230 -2.90 -1.60 10.84
CA LEU A 230 -2.14 -1.67 12.09
C LEU A 230 -0.98 -2.66 12.04
N ASN A 231 -1.17 -3.80 11.38
CA ASN A 231 -0.10 -4.76 11.18
C ASN A 231 0.98 -4.20 10.24
N LEU A 232 0.59 -3.51 9.17
CA LEU A 232 1.55 -2.81 8.30
C LEU A 232 2.29 -1.70 9.04
N LEU A 233 1.63 -0.99 9.95
CA LEU A 233 2.22 0.04 10.78
C LEU A 233 3.22 -0.54 11.78
N GLN A 234 2.93 -1.71 12.34
CA GLN A 234 3.87 -2.45 13.17
C GLN A 234 5.11 -2.88 12.37
N PHE A 235 4.94 -3.35 11.13
CA PHE A 235 6.07 -3.64 10.25
C PHE A 235 6.88 -2.38 9.90
N HIS A 236 6.21 -1.25 9.69
CA HIS A 236 6.87 0.02 9.50
C HIS A 236 7.69 0.44 10.73
N SER A 237 7.13 0.33 11.93
CA SER A 237 7.84 0.70 13.16
C SER A 237 9.04 -0.20 13.45
N GLN A 238 9.01 -1.44 12.97
CA GLN A 238 10.11 -2.41 13.05
C GLN A 238 11.13 -2.30 11.90
N GLY A 239 10.89 -1.45 10.90
CA GLY A 239 11.75 -1.28 9.74
C GLY A 239 11.65 -2.38 8.68
N ALA A 240 10.64 -3.25 8.76
CA ALA A 240 10.42 -4.33 7.79
C ALA A 240 9.81 -3.84 6.46
N LEU A 241 9.10 -2.70 6.49
CA LEU A 241 8.63 -1.99 5.29
C LEU A 241 8.56 -0.48 5.55
N THR A 242 8.37 0.31 4.50
CA THR A 242 8.11 1.75 4.63
C THR A 242 6.68 2.05 4.19
N LEU A 243 5.84 2.54 5.10
CA LEU A 243 4.57 3.16 4.73
C LEU A 243 4.83 4.60 4.31
N HIS A 244 4.16 5.04 3.25
CA HIS A 244 4.17 6.43 2.80
C HIS A 244 2.77 7.02 2.98
N LEU A 245 2.63 7.92 3.95
CA LEU A 245 1.36 8.55 4.34
C LEU A 245 1.38 10.08 4.23
N GLN A 246 2.49 10.65 3.74
CA GLN A 246 2.71 12.07 3.53
C GLN A 246 3.00 12.33 2.04
N PRO A 247 2.89 13.59 1.57
CA PRO A 247 3.34 13.95 0.24
C PRO A 247 4.79 13.49 -0.01
N CYS A 248 5.07 13.02 -1.22
CA CYS A 248 6.43 12.67 -1.63
C CYS A 248 7.25 13.95 -1.82
N SER A 249 8.54 13.89 -1.45
CA SER A 249 9.54 14.95 -1.65
C SER A 249 10.35 14.73 -2.91
#